data_AF-A0A9E4YWP9-F1
#
_entry.id   AF-A0A9E4YWP9-F1
#
_cell.length_a   1.000
_cell.length_b   1.000
_cell.length_c   1.000
_cell.angle_alpha   90.00
_cell.angle_beta   90.00
_cell.angle_gamma   90.00
#
_symmetry.space_group_name_H-M   'P 1'
#
loop_
_entity.id
_entity.type
_entity.pdbx_description
1 polymer ?
#
loop_
_entity_poly.entity_id
_entity_poly.type
_entity_poly.pdbx_seq_one_letter_code
_entity_poly.pdbx_strand_id
1 'polypeptide(L)'
;LFLGDQLYRSGAVGLALCGNITVDTVVAQGCRPIGRLMRVTKASRNLLEELDEQQPLSVLRDLFQELNDRDRELMRSSLFLGVVMDELLDDPKQGDFLIRNVIGMDERSGMLAIGEMLKEGQMVQFHLRDAETSADDLTAVLDRYANDNRENQAQGALLFSCLGRGQYLYGRPNHDTGIFQDKLGSVPLGGFFCNGEIGPVSGTTFLHGYTSSFGIFRSKY
;
A
#
# COMPACT_ATOMS: atom_id res chain seq x y z
N LEU A 1 11.42 -19.11 15.22
CA LEU A 1 11.71 -18.03 16.20
C LEU A 1 12.76 -18.55 17.16
N PHE A 2 13.88 -17.83 17.29
CA PHE A 2 14.92 -18.17 18.24
C PHE A 2 14.72 -17.37 19.52
N LEU A 3 14.69 -18.04 20.66
CA LEU A 3 14.67 -17.42 21.98
C LEU A 3 15.78 -18.06 22.81
N GLY A 4 16.89 -17.34 22.96
CA GLY A 4 18.14 -17.92 23.46
C GLY A 4 18.64 -19.01 22.51
N ASP A 5 18.80 -20.23 23.03
CA ASP A 5 19.24 -21.42 22.32
C ASP A 5 18.07 -22.28 21.77
N GLN A 6 16.82 -21.89 22.03
CA GLN A 6 15.64 -22.67 21.65
C GLN A 6 15.03 -22.19 20.33
N LEU A 7 14.65 -23.15 19.48
CA LEU A 7 13.93 -22.93 18.23
C LEU A 7 12.44 -23.25 18.40
N TYR A 8 11.61 -22.24 18.20
CA TYR A 8 10.15 -22.36 18.15
C TYR A 8 9.65 -22.29 16.71
N ARG A 9 8.70 -23.17 16.35
CA ARG A 9 8.07 -23.23 15.01
C ARG A 9 6.91 -22.24 14.82
N SER A 10 6.34 -21.74 15.91
CA SER A 10 5.27 -20.74 15.92
C SER A 10 5.46 -19.78 17.09
N GLY A 11 4.97 -18.55 16.96
CA GLY A 11 5.09 -17.49 17.96
C GLY A 11 5.18 -16.11 17.30
N ALA A 12 5.25 -15.08 18.13
CA ALA A 12 5.45 -13.70 17.71
C ALA A 12 6.54 -13.04 18.58
N VAL A 13 7.24 -12.05 18.01
CA VAL A 13 8.14 -11.16 18.75
C VAL A 13 7.49 -9.79 18.79
N GLY A 14 7.34 -9.22 19.99
CA GLY A 14 6.86 -7.86 20.19
C GLY A 14 7.96 -7.01 20.82
N LEU A 15 8.02 -5.74 20.40
CA LEU A 15 8.88 -4.73 21.01
C LEU A 15 8.00 -3.62 21.59
N ALA A 16 8.13 -3.37 22.89
CA ALA A 16 7.50 -2.24 23.56
C ALA A 16 8.55 -1.16 23.82
N LEU A 17 8.24 0.08 23.45
CA LEU A 17 9.13 1.23 23.57
C LEU A 17 8.52 2.24 24.57
N CYS A 18 9.34 2.78 25.46
CA CYS A 18 8.92 3.76 26.46
C CYS A 18 9.97 4.87 26.62
N GLY A 19 9.54 6.03 27.13
CA GLY A 19 10.40 7.22 27.32
C GLY A 19 10.21 8.29 26.25
N ASN A 20 11.30 9.02 25.95
CA ASN A 20 11.35 10.09 24.94
C ASN A 20 11.48 9.51 23.51
N ILE A 21 10.51 8.68 23.11
CA ILE A 21 10.51 8.03 21.80
C ILE A 21 9.13 8.07 21.16
N THR A 22 9.09 8.47 19.91
CA THR A 22 7.95 8.38 19.00
C THR A 22 8.33 7.47 17.84
N VAL A 23 7.38 6.64 17.41
CA VAL A 23 7.50 5.84 16.20
C VAL A 23 6.51 6.39 15.19
N ASP A 24 7.01 7.11 14.19
CA ASP A 24 6.19 7.48 13.06
C ASP A 24 6.16 6.32 12.06
N THR A 25 5.02 6.17 11.39
CA THR A 25 4.82 5.11 10.41
C THR A 25 4.68 5.69 9.01
N VAL A 26 5.41 5.14 8.06
CA VAL A 26 5.25 5.47 6.63
C VAL A 26 4.96 4.18 5.88
N VAL A 27 3.92 4.17 5.05
CA VAL A 27 3.52 2.98 4.28
C VAL A 27 3.46 3.36 2.80
N ALA A 28 4.35 2.79 2.00
CA ALA A 28 4.34 2.89 0.55
C ALA A 28 3.67 1.64 -0.04
N GLN A 29 2.49 1.81 -0.64
CA GLN A 29 1.69 0.70 -1.20
C GLN A 29 2.02 0.36 -2.66
N GLY A 30 2.80 1.22 -3.30
CA GLY A 30 3.42 0.98 -4.60
C GLY A 30 2.45 0.92 -5.78
N CYS A 31 1.30 1.60 -5.69
CA CYS A 31 0.28 1.62 -6.72
C CYS A 31 -0.13 3.06 -7.05
N ARG A 32 -0.55 3.32 -8.29
CA ARG A 32 -1.12 4.60 -8.71
C ARG A 32 -2.56 4.44 -9.18
N PRO A 33 -3.40 5.45 -8.97
CA PRO A 33 -4.77 5.41 -9.45
C PRO A 33 -4.85 5.44 -10.97
N ILE A 34 -5.89 4.80 -11.51
CA ILE A 34 -6.37 4.92 -12.89
C ILE A 34 -7.89 5.09 -12.89
N GLY A 35 -8.39 5.76 -13.92
CA GLY A 35 -9.81 6.09 -14.02
C GLY A 35 -10.25 7.07 -12.93
N ARG A 36 -11.56 7.15 -12.69
CA ARG A 36 -12.16 8.05 -11.70
C ARG A 36 -12.45 7.35 -10.38
N LEU A 37 -12.59 8.13 -9.32
CA LEU A 37 -13.14 7.68 -8.05
C LEU A 37 -14.63 7.33 -8.24
N MET A 38 -15.06 6.17 -7.74
CA MET A 38 -16.41 5.64 -7.90
C MET A 38 -16.97 5.13 -6.58
N ARG A 39 -18.29 5.09 -6.46
CA ARG A 39 -18.98 4.57 -5.27
C ARG A 39 -19.39 3.12 -5.48
N VAL A 40 -19.10 2.28 -4.50
CA VAL A 40 -19.68 0.94 -4.39
C VAL A 40 -21.18 1.10 -4.14
N THR A 41 -21.99 0.78 -5.15
CA THR A 41 -23.46 0.88 -5.07
C THR A 41 -24.09 -0.45 -4.66
N LYS A 42 -23.39 -1.56 -4.93
CA LYS A 42 -23.79 -2.89 -4.47
C LYS A 42 -22.58 -3.79 -4.24
N ALA A 43 -22.55 -4.46 -3.11
CA ALA A 43 -21.52 -5.45 -2.80
C ALA A 43 -22.04 -6.55 -1.87
N SER A 44 -21.52 -7.77 -2.07
CA SER A 44 -21.78 -8.91 -1.20
C SER A 44 -20.47 -9.48 -0.70
N ARG A 45 -20.16 -9.21 0.57
CA ARG A 45 -18.87 -9.53 1.19
C ARG A 45 -17.71 -8.89 0.41
N ASN A 46 -16.92 -9.70 -0.29
CA ASN A 46 -15.78 -9.26 -1.06
C ASN A 46 -16.06 -9.25 -2.58
N LEU A 47 -17.32 -9.48 -2.97
CA LEU A 47 -17.77 -9.39 -4.34
C LEU A 47 -18.28 -7.97 -4.61
N LEU A 48 -17.58 -7.28 -5.49
CA LEU A 48 -17.99 -6.00 -6.03
C LEU A 48 -19.01 -6.27 -7.15
N GLU A 49 -20.26 -5.88 -6.92
CA GLU A 49 -21.37 -6.11 -7.85
C GLU A 49 -21.68 -4.90 -8.70
N GLU A 50 -21.65 -3.69 -8.12
CA GLU A 50 -21.98 -2.45 -8.82
C GLU A 50 -21.09 -1.28 -8.35
N LEU A 51 -20.61 -0.50 -9.32
CA LEU A 51 -19.88 0.77 -9.17
C LEU A 51 -20.68 1.88 -9.85
N ASP A 52 -21.12 2.90 -9.12
CA ASP A 52 -21.97 3.97 -9.64
C ASP A 52 -23.12 3.46 -10.53
N GLU A 53 -23.85 2.43 -10.06
CA GLU A 53 -24.95 1.79 -10.78
C GLU A 53 -24.54 1.07 -12.08
N GLN A 54 -23.24 0.79 -12.26
CA GLN A 54 -22.68 0.09 -13.41
C GLN A 54 -22.00 -1.22 -13.01
N GLN A 55 -22.02 -2.20 -13.92
CA GLN A 55 -21.26 -3.43 -13.74
C GLN A 55 -19.74 -3.14 -13.75
N PRO A 56 -18.99 -3.61 -12.77
CA PRO A 56 -17.54 -3.38 -12.68
C PRO A 56 -16.76 -3.79 -13.92
N LEU A 57 -17.13 -4.90 -14.56
CA LEU A 57 -16.47 -5.33 -15.80
C LEU A 57 -16.73 -4.37 -16.97
N SER A 58 -17.90 -3.72 -17.01
CA SER A 58 -18.17 -2.67 -18.01
C SER A 58 -17.32 -1.43 -17.75
N VAL A 59 -17.23 -0.99 -16.49
CA VAL A 59 -16.32 0.10 -16.08
C VAL A 59 -14.88 -0.20 -16.48
N LEU A 60 -14.39 -1.41 -16.23
CA LEU A 60 -13.04 -1.82 -16.62
C LEU A 60 -12.85 -1.83 -18.14
N ARG A 61 -13.86 -2.24 -18.91
CA ARG A 61 -13.80 -2.23 -20.39
C ARG A 61 -13.71 -0.81 -20.95
N ASP A 62 -14.49 0.10 -20.40
CA ASP A 62 -14.47 1.51 -20.81
C ASP A 62 -13.12 2.14 -20.43
N LEU A 63 -12.67 1.91 -19.20
CA LEU A 63 -11.36 2.37 -18.73
C LEU A 63 -10.22 1.83 -19.61
N PHE A 64 -10.25 0.55 -19.98
CA PHE A 64 -9.23 -0.04 -20.85
C PHE A 64 -9.08 0.68 -22.20
N GLN A 65 -10.18 1.22 -22.75
CA GLN A 65 -10.15 1.95 -24.02
C GLN A 65 -9.44 3.30 -23.89
N GLU A 66 -9.55 3.95 -22.73
CA GLU A 66 -8.95 5.27 -22.44
C GLU A 66 -7.45 5.18 -22.09
N LEU A 67 -6.99 4.02 -21.62
CA LEU A 67 -5.60 3.82 -21.23
C LEU A 67 -4.64 3.76 -22.43
N ASN A 68 -3.41 4.21 -22.20
CA ASN A 68 -2.30 4.02 -23.13
C ASN A 68 -1.86 2.53 -23.18
N ASP A 69 -1.01 2.17 -24.14
CA ASP A 69 -0.61 0.77 -24.35
C ASP A 69 0.15 0.15 -23.17
N ARG A 70 0.96 0.94 -22.46
CA ARG A 70 1.66 0.50 -21.24
C ARG A 70 0.65 0.13 -20.15
N ASP A 71 -0.31 1.01 -19.90
CA ASP A 71 -1.30 0.84 -18.84
C ASP A 71 -2.28 -0.29 -19.15
N ARG A 72 -2.62 -0.48 -20.43
CA ARG A 72 -3.39 -1.64 -20.90
C ARG A 72 -2.69 -2.95 -20.60
N GLU A 73 -1.37 -3.01 -20.78
CA GLU A 73 -0.61 -4.21 -20.44
C GLU A 73 -0.58 -4.45 -18.93
N LEU A 74 -0.30 -3.40 -18.15
CA LEU A 74 -0.32 -3.48 -16.68
C LEU A 74 -1.68 -3.88 -16.13
N MET A 75 -2.78 -3.40 -16.73
CA MET A 75 -4.14 -3.74 -16.31
C MET A 75 -4.44 -5.25 -16.44
N ARG A 76 -3.75 -5.97 -17.34
CA ARG A 76 -3.93 -7.42 -17.49
C ARG A 76 -3.27 -8.23 -16.38
N SER A 77 -2.16 -7.74 -15.81
CA SER A 77 -1.33 -8.51 -14.87
C SER A 77 -1.23 -7.90 -13.48
N SER A 78 -1.63 -6.64 -13.30
CA SER A 78 -1.28 -5.82 -12.13
C SER A 78 -2.36 -4.79 -11.81
N LEU A 79 -3.62 -5.22 -11.92
CA LEU A 79 -4.80 -4.45 -11.53
C LEU A 79 -5.15 -4.65 -10.06
N PHE A 80 -5.39 -3.54 -9.38
CA PHE A 80 -5.74 -3.47 -7.97
C PHE A 80 -6.96 -2.57 -7.78
N LEU A 81 -7.60 -2.70 -6.63
CA LEU A 81 -8.63 -1.77 -6.16
C LEU A 81 -8.10 -1.04 -4.93
N GLY A 82 -8.09 0.28 -4.98
CA GLY A 82 -7.90 1.14 -3.82
C GLY A 82 -9.25 1.41 -3.17
N VAL A 83 -9.37 1.13 -1.88
CA VAL A 83 -10.57 1.39 -1.08
C VAL A 83 -10.31 2.56 -0.15
N VAL A 84 -11.12 3.62 -0.22
CA VAL A 84 -10.98 4.76 0.68
C VAL A 84 -11.44 4.34 2.07
N MET A 85 -10.55 4.49 3.07
CA MET A 85 -10.83 4.04 4.43
C MET A 85 -11.48 5.11 5.31
N ASP A 86 -11.31 6.39 4.98
CA ASP A 86 -12.00 7.50 5.63
C ASP A 86 -13.10 8.05 4.72
N GLU A 87 -14.35 7.74 5.05
CA GLU A 87 -15.54 8.13 4.27
C GLU A 87 -15.82 9.63 4.31
N LEU A 88 -15.15 10.39 5.19
CA LEU A 88 -15.29 11.85 5.30
C LEU A 88 -14.37 12.62 4.35
N LEU A 89 -13.51 11.93 3.60
CA LEU A 89 -12.61 12.56 2.63
C LEU A 89 -13.32 12.79 1.29
N ASP A 90 -13.47 14.07 0.92
CA ASP A 90 -14.04 14.47 -0.38
C ASP A 90 -13.04 14.30 -1.55
N ASP A 91 -11.73 14.46 -1.29
CA ASP A 91 -10.65 14.35 -2.27
C ASP A 91 -9.53 13.44 -1.74
N PRO A 92 -9.71 12.11 -1.79
CA PRO A 92 -8.73 11.16 -1.26
C PRO A 92 -7.44 11.20 -2.09
N LYS A 93 -6.31 11.26 -1.41
CA LYS A 93 -4.97 11.30 -2.00
C LYS A 93 -4.26 9.96 -1.84
N GLN A 94 -3.10 9.86 -2.48
CA GLN A 94 -2.17 8.77 -2.25
C GLN A 94 -1.81 8.69 -0.76
N GLY A 95 -2.10 7.54 -0.15
CA GLY A 95 -2.03 7.29 1.29
C GLY A 95 -3.39 7.08 1.97
N ASP A 96 -4.50 7.51 1.36
CA ASP A 96 -5.87 7.37 1.91
C ASP A 96 -6.58 6.10 1.43
N PHE A 97 -6.05 5.50 0.37
CA PHE A 97 -6.53 4.24 -0.19
C PHE A 97 -5.87 3.06 0.49
N LEU A 98 -6.65 2.04 0.81
CA LEU A 98 -6.17 0.70 1.13
C LEU A 98 -6.14 -0.13 -0.16
N ILE A 99 -4.96 -0.51 -0.61
CA ILE A 99 -4.77 -1.23 -1.87
C ILE A 99 -5.03 -2.72 -1.69
N ARG A 100 -5.81 -3.29 -2.61
CA ARG A 100 -6.27 -4.69 -2.57
C ARG A 100 -6.24 -5.36 -3.94
N ASN A 101 -5.91 -6.65 -3.93
CA ASN A 101 -5.90 -7.47 -5.13
C ASN A 101 -7.31 -7.62 -5.69
N VAL A 102 -7.43 -7.58 -7.02
CA VAL A 102 -8.55 -8.21 -7.72
C VAL A 102 -8.22 -9.71 -7.82
N ILE A 103 -8.94 -10.53 -7.05
CA ILE A 103 -8.71 -11.98 -6.95
C ILE A 103 -9.24 -12.70 -8.20
N GLY A 104 -10.36 -12.23 -8.73
CA GLY A 104 -11.01 -12.87 -9.86
C GLY A 104 -12.08 -11.99 -10.48
N MET A 105 -12.44 -12.34 -11.70
CA MET A 105 -13.46 -11.65 -12.48
C MET A 105 -14.41 -12.71 -13.03
N ASP A 106 -15.70 -12.50 -12.87
CA ASP A 106 -16.72 -13.36 -13.48
C ASP A 106 -17.24 -12.68 -14.74
N GLU A 107 -16.85 -13.20 -15.91
CA GLU A 107 -17.27 -12.67 -17.20
C GLU A 107 -18.79 -12.74 -17.43
N ARG A 108 -19.48 -13.69 -16.77
CA ARG A 108 -20.91 -13.89 -16.97
C ARG A 108 -21.74 -12.86 -16.20
N SER A 109 -21.41 -12.63 -14.93
CA SER A 109 -22.11 -11.66 -14.09
C SER A 109 -21.54 -10.24 -14.18
N GLY A 110 -20.30 -10.08 -14.64
CA GLY A 110 -19.58 -8.80 -14.67
C GLY A 110 -19.02 -8.36 -13.31
N MET A 111 -19.03 -9.26 -12.32
CA MET A 111 -18.60 -9.00 -10.94
C MET A 111 -17.10 -9.20 -10.74
N LEU A 112 -16.53 -8.52 -9.74
CA LEU A 112 -15.13 -8.68 -9.34
C LEU A 112 -15.04 -9.20 -7.91
N ALA A 113 -14.18 -10.19 -7.68
CA ALA A 113 -13.80 -10.61 -6.34
C ALA A 113 -12.58 -9.82 -5.88
N ILE A 114 -12.69 -9.11 -4.76
CA ILE A 114 -11.63 -8.27 -4.19
C ILE A 114 -11.04 -8.95 -2.95
N GLY A 115 -9.77 -8.70 -2.65
CA GLY A 115 -9.11 -9.17 -1.44
C GLY A 115 -9.49 -8.44 -0.16
N GLU A 116 -10.69 -7.86 -0.09
CA GLU A 116 -11.19 -7.06 1.03
C GLU A 116 -12.71 -7.15 1.13
N MET A 117 -13.23 -6.98 2.33
CA MET A 117 -14.67 -6.86 2.57
C MET A 117 -15.15 -5.47 2.17
N LEU A 118 -16.05 -5.42 1.20
CA LEU A 118 -16.62 -4.18 0.69
C LEU A 118 -17.96 -3.90 1.35
N LYS A 119 -18.28 -2.61 1.46
CA LYS A 119 -19.57 -2.11 1.93
C LYS A 119 -20.13 -1.15 0.89
N GLU A 120 -21.45 -1.18 0.74
CA GLU A 120 -22.17 -0.18 -0.04
C GLU A 120 -21.92 1.22 0.54
N GLY A 121 -21.75 2.20 -0.34
CA GLY A 121 -21.42 3.58 0.00
C GLY A 121 -19.92 3.88 -0.02
N GLN A 122 -19.03 2.88 0.07
CA GLN A 122 -17.58 3.11 0.05
C GLN A 122 -17.11 3.70 -1.29
N MET A 123 -16.13 4.60 -1.22
CA MET A 123 -15.45 5.12 -2.40
C MET A 123 -14.26 4.22 -2.75
N VAL A 124 -14.11 3.91 -4.04
CA VAL A 124 -13.04 3.06 -4.56
C VAL A 124 -12.51 3.59 -5.89
N GLN A 125 -11.28 3.23 -6.22
CA GLN A 125 -10.68 3.57 -7.51
C GLN A 125 -9.76 2.44 -7.96
N PHE A 126 -9.73 2.15 -9.26
CA PHE A 126 -8.80 1.17 -9.80
C PHE A 126 -7.38 1.69 -9.77
N HIS A 127 -6.43 0.79 -9.55
CA HIS A 127 -5.02 1.13 -9.43
C HIS A 127 -4.17 0.16 -10.25
N LEU A 128 -3.04 0.66 -10.75
CA LEU A 128 -2.01 -0.15 -11.40
C LEU A 128 -0.74 -0.18 -10.57
N ARG A 129 0.02 -1.25 -10.76
CA ARG A 129 1.30 -1.46 -10.10
C ARG A 129 2.37 -1.87 -11.09
N ASP A 130 3.51 -1.23 -11.00
CA ASP A 130 4.78 -1.65 -11.60
C ASP A 130 5.97 -1.10 -10.81
N ALA A 131 7.18 -1.33 -11.31
CA ALA A 131 8.41 -0.89 -10.66
C ALA A 131 8.51 0.64 -10.55
N GLU A 132 8.12 1.38 -11.61
CA GLU A 132 8.17 2.85 -11.63
C GLU A 132 7.14 3.44 -10.66
N THR A 133 5.88 3.01 -10.77
CA THR A 133 4.81 3.39 -9.86
C THR A 133 5.17 3.11 -8.40
N SER A 134 5.81 1.97 -8.14
CA SER A 134 6.25 1.62 -6.80
C SER A 134 7.39 2.49 -6.26
N ALA A 135 8.27 2.95 -7.14
CA ALA A 135 9.34 3.87 -6.78
C ALA A 135 8.82 5.28 -6.53
N ASP A 136 7.89 5.75 -7.38
CA ASP A 136 7.27 7.06 -7.27
C ASP A 136 6.43 7.19 -6.00
N ASP A 137 5.62 6.16 -5.69
CA ASP A 137 4.86 6.11 -4.44
C ASP A 137 5.76 6.19 -3.20
N LEU A 138 6.83 5.38 -3.17
CA LEU A 138 7.79 5.41 -2.07
C LEU A 138 8.45 6.78 -1.92
N THR A 139 8.86 7.38 -3.04
CA THR A 139 9.46 8.71 -3.08
C THR A 139 8.50 9.75 -2.53
N ALA A 140 7.25 9.74 -2.97
CA ALA A 140 6.22 10.69 -2.57
C ALA A 140 5.89 10.61 -1.07
N VAL A 141 5.75 9.40 -0.50
CA VAL A 141 5.44 9.25 0.93
C VAL A 141 6.62 9.64 1.82
N LEU A 142 7.86 9.35 1.40
CA LEU A 142 9.06 9.76 2.14
C LEU A 142 9.32 11.26 2.02
N ASP A 143 9.09 11.87 0.85
CA ASP A 143 9.16 13.32 0.67
C ASP A 143 8.15 14.04 1.57
N ARG A 144 6.91 13.55 1.63
CA ARG A 144 5.89 14.08 2.54
C ARG A 144 6.36 13.99 3.98
N TYR A 145 6.82 12.81 4.41
CA TYR A 145 7.32 12.61 5.77
C TYR A 145 8.49 13.55 6.11
N ALA A 146 9.49 13.66 5.23
CA ALA A 146 10.66 14.50 5.43
C ALA A 146 10.28 15.99 5.51
N ASN A 147 9.28 16.43 4.74
CA ASN A 147 8.77 17.80 4.79
C ASN A 147 8.00 18.09 6.08
N ASP A 148 7.16 17.16 6.53
CA ASP A 148 6.35 17.32 7.74
C ASP A 148 7.17 17.24 9.03
N ASN A 149 8.37 16.61 8.98
CA ASN A 149 9.21 16.35 10.15
C ASN A 149 10.60 17.00 10.06
N ARG A 150 10.77 18.11 9.32
CA ARG A 150 12.07 18.77 9.13
C ARG A 150 12.81 19.12 10.43
N GLU A 151 12.07 19.48 11.47
CA GLU A 151 12.65 19.92 12.75
C GLU A 151 13.05 18.76 13.68
N ASN A 152 12.48 17.57 13.47
CA ASN A 152 12.71 16.39 14.31
C ASN A 152 13.47 15.32 13.55
N GLN A 153 14.80 15.30 13.71
CA GLN A 153 15.65 14.35 13.02
C GLN A 153 15.41 12.92 13.49
N ALA A 154 15.07 12.05 12.52
CA ALA A 154 15.00 10.61 12.74
C ALA A 154 16.34 10.07 13.29
N GLN A 155 16.25 9.27 14.35
CA GLN A 155 17.40 8.67 15.04
C GLN A 155 17.69 7.24 14.54
N GLY A 156 16.72 6.63 13.87
CA GLY A 156 16.82 5.31 13.26
C GLY A 156 15.51 4.92 12.62
N ALA A 157 15.51 3.85 11.83
CA ALA A 157 14.30 3.30 11.25
C ALA A 157 14.37 1.77 11.07
N LEU A 158 13.20 1.14 11.01
CA LEU A 158 13.02 -0.22 10.55
C LEU A 158 12.20 -0.21 9.26
N LEU A 159 12.67 -0.94 8.25
CA LEU A 159 11.98 -1.17 6.98
C LEU A 159 11.53 -2.63 6.87
N PHE A 160 10.23 -2.84 6.74
CA PHE A 160 9.63 -4.13 6.41
C PHE A 160 9.10 -4.05 4.98
N SER A 161 9.74 -4.79 4.06
CA SER A 161 9.43 -4.73 2.63
C SER A 161 8.84 -6.05 2.16
N CYS A 162 7.79 -5.98 1.34
CA CYS A 162 7.17 -7.18 0.80
C CYS A 162 8.11 -7.95 -0.14
N LEU A 163 8.03 -9.28 -0.15
CA LEU A 163 8.72 -10.15 -1.12
C LEU A 163 8.41 -9.81 -2.58
N GLY A 164 7.27 -9.16 -2.86
CA GLY A 164 6.94 -8.65 -4.19
C GLY A 164 7.70 -7.40 -4.62
N ARG A 165 8.59 -6.86 -3.78
CA ARG A 165 9.49 -5.72 -4.04
C ARG A 165 10.95 -6.20 -4.18
N GLY A 166 11.90 -5.27 -4.06
CA GLY A 166 13.33 -5.57 -4.11
C GLY A 166 13.85 -5.83 -5.52
N GLN A 167 14.98 -6.53 -5.63
CA GLN A 167 15.74 -6.66 -6.88
C GLN A 167 14.93 -7.26 -8.04
N TYR A 168 14.00 -8.17 -7.76
CA TYR A 168 13.16 -8.76 -8.81
C TYR A 168 12.20 -7.74 -9.43
N LEU A 169 11.70 -6.79 -8.64
CA LEU A 169 10.83 -5.73 -9.13
C LEU A 169 11.64 -4.61 -9.81
N TYR A 170 12.70 -4.14 -9.16
CA TYR A 170 13.43 -2.94 -9.60
C TYR A 170 14.63 -3.21 -10.49
N GLY A 171 14.98 -4.47 -10.73
CA GLY A 171 16.19 -4.87 -11.48
C GLY A 171 17.52 -4.58 -10.77
N ARG A 172 17.50 -3.99 -9.57
CA ARG A 172 18.69 -3.66 -8.78
C ARG A 172 18.46 -3.86 -7.28
N PRO A 173 19.50 -4.24 -6.51
CA PRO A 173 19.39 -4.35 -5.05
C PRO A 173 19.24 -2.97 -4.40
N ASN A 174 18.84 -2.95 -3.13
CA ASN A 174 18.85 -1.78 -2.25
C ASN A 174 18.04 -0.56 -2.74
N HIS A 175 17.04 -0.78 -3.61
CA HIS A 175 16.23 0.30 -4.18
C HIS A 175 15.54 1.15 -3.09
N ASP A 176 14.71 0.52 -2.27
CA ASP A 176 13.91 1.22 -1.27
C ASP A 176 14.76 1.84 -0.15
N THR A 177 15.81 1.12 0.27
CA THR A 177 16.79 1.63 1.24
C THR A 177 17.56 2.83 0.69
N GLY A 178 17.86 2.82 -0.62
CA GLY A 178 18.52 3.94 -1.30
C GLY A 178 17.63 5.17 -1.33
N ILE A 179 16.36 5.03 -1.76
CA ILE A 179 15.40 6.14 -1.73
C ILE A 179 15.24 6.68 -0.30
N PHE A 180 15.13 5.81 0.70
CA PHE A 180 15.07 6.23 2.10
C PHE A 180 16.28 7.08 2.50
N GLN A 181 17.50 6.65 2.15
CA GLN A 181 18.73 7.40 2.44
C GLN A 181 18.80 8.71 1.67
N ASP A 182 18.34 8.76 0.42
CA ASP A 182 18.30 9.98 -0.38
C ASP A 182 17.36 11.03 0.24
N LYS A 183 16.27 10.59 0.89
CA LYS A 183 15.25 11.48 1.46
C LYS A 183 15.49 11.84 2.93
N LEU A 184 15.95 10.90 3.76
CA LEU A 184 16.14 11.11 5.20
C LEU A 184 17.62 11.20 5.61
N GLY A 185 18.56 11.02 4.69
CA GLY A 185 19.99 11.06 4.96
C GLY A 185 20.52 9.76 5.58
N SER A 186 21.63 9.88 6.32
CA SER A 186 22.38 8.73 6.88
C SER A 186 21.76 8.13 8.14
N VAL A 187 20.42 8.09 8.23
CA VAL A 187 19.69 7.51 9.35
C VAL A 187 19.93 5.99 9.39
N PRO A 188 20.31 5.40 10.54
CA PRO A 188 20.47 3.96 10.65
C PRO A 188 19.19 3.22 10.28
N LEU A 189 19.27 2.33 9.29
CA LEU A 189 18.12 1.59 8.77
C LEU A 189 18.37 0.08 8.94
N GLY A 190 17.50 -0.56 9.71
CA GLY A 190 17.43 -2.03 9.82
C GLY A 190 16.13 -2.56 9.20
N GLY A 191 15.94 -3.87 9.23
CA GLY A 191 14.69 -4.48 8.78
C GLY A 191 14.87 -5.80 8.04
N PHE A 192 13.83 -6.23 7.34
CA PHE A 192 13.83 -7.47 6.56
C PHE A 192 12.70 -7.51 5.52
N PHE A 193 12.79 -8.49 4.61
CA PHE A 193 11.71 -8.80 3.69
C PHE A 193 10.66 -9.71 4.35
N CYS A 194 9.38 -9.44 4.14
CA CYS A 194 8.27 -10.20 4.68
C CYS A 194 7.17 -10.46 3.64
N ASN A 195 6.16 -11.25 4.04
CA ASN A 195 5.02 -11.62 3.20
C ASN A 195 3.72 -11.15 3.84
N GLY A 196 3.65 -9.85 4.14
CA GLY A 196 2.59 -9.25 4.94
C GLY A 196 3.17 -8.20 5.86
N GLU A 197 2.88 -6.94 5.57
CA GLU A 197 3.31 -5.80 6.37
C GLU A 197 2.10 -5.27 7.17
N ILE A 198 2.33 -4.80 8.40
CA ILE A 198 1.26 -4.22 9.22
C ILE A 198 1.56 -2.74 9.39
N GLY A 199 0.62 -1.90 8.97
CA GLY A 199 0.81 -0.45 9.00
C GLY A 199 -0.51 0.31 8.85
N PRO A 200 -0.53 1.59 9.22
CA PRO A 200 -1.77 2.36 9.19
C PRO A 200 -2.11 2.89 7.79
N VAL A 201 -3.40 3.03 7.53
CA VAL A 201 -4.02 3.82 6.46
C VAL A 201 -5.15 4.60 7.12
N SER A 202 -5.18 5.92 6.93
CA SER A 202 -6.19 6.81 7.52
C SER A 202 -6.45 6.55 9.03
N GLY A 203 -5.36 6.42 9.80
CA GLY A 203 -5.43 6.23 11.26
C GLY A 203 -5.81 4.83 11.75
N THR A 204 -6.12 3.88 10.85
CA THR A 204 -6.45 2.49 11.19
C THR A 204 -5.38 1.53 10.67
N THR A 205 -5.06 0.50 11.44
CA THR A 205 -4.02 -0.49 11.09
C THR A 205 -4.58 -1.59 10.21
N PHE A 206 -3.89 -1.88 9.10
CA PHE A 206 -4.23 -2.94 8.16
C PHE A 206 -3.06 -3.88 7.90
N LEU A 207 -3.39 -5.09 7.44
CA LEU A 207 -2.45 -5.96 6.75
C LEU A 207 -2.32 -5.51 5.30
N HIS A 208 -1.08 -5.44 4.85
CA HIS A 208 -0.67 -4.95 3.54
C HIS A 208 0.05 -6.04 2.75
N GLY A 209 0.02 -5.91 1.44
CA GLY A 209 0.82 -6.72 0.52
C GLY A 209 1.42 -5.84 -0.57
N TYR A 210 2.60 -6.21 -1.05
CA TYR A 210 3.40 -5.46 -2.02
C TYR A 210 3.91 -4.10 -1.54
N THR A 211 3.98 -3.90 -0.23
CA THR A 211 4.26 -2.60 0.37
C THR A 211 5.67 -2.51 0.97
N SER A 212 6.09 -1.30 1.29
CA SER A 212 7.20 -1.05 2.21
C SER A 212 6.67 -0.24 3.37
N SER A 213 6.78 -0.80 4.57
CA SER A 213 6.36 -0.18 5.83
C SER A 213 7.58 0.20 6.65
N PHE A 214 7.63 1.47 7.05
CA PHE A 214 8.69 2.01 7.88
C PHE A 214 8.15 2.31 9.28
N GLY A 215 8.93 1.94 10.29
CA GLY A 215 8.84 2.51 11.63
C GLY A 215 10.04 3.43 11.85
N ILE A 216 9.80 4.75 11.89
CA ILE A 216 10.84 5.77 11.99
C ILE A 216 10.87 6.30 13.42
N PHE A 217 12.02 6.21 14.07
CA PHE A 217 12.20 6.59 15.47
C PHE A 217 12.69 8.03 15.58
N ARG A 218 12.06 8.81 16.46
CA ARG A 218 12.51 10.16 16.84
C ARG A 218 12.18 10.47 18.29
N SER A 219 12.73 11.55 18.82
CA SER A 219 12.37 12.08 20.14
C SER A 219 10.96 12.68 20.13
N LYS A 220 10.28 12.67 21.29
CA LYS A 220 9.01 13.39 21.50
C LYS A 220 9.23 14.89 21.65
N TYR A 221 10.32 15.26 22.30
CA TYR A 221 10.76 16.62 22.61
C TYR A 221 12.25 16.78 22.27
#